data_AF-A0A819L1S4-F1
#
_entry.id   AF-A0A819L1S4-F1
#
_cell.length_a   1.000
_cell.length_b   1.000
_cell.length_c   1.000
_cell.angle_alpha   90.00
_cell.angle_beta   90.00
_cell.angle_gamma   90.00
#
_symmetry.space_group_name_H-M   'P 1'
#
loop_
_entity.id
_entity.type
_entity.pdbx_description
1 polymer ?
#
loop_
_entity_poly.entity_id
_entity_poly.type
_entity_poly.pdbx_seq_one_letter_code
_entity_poly.pdbx_strand_id
1 'polypeptide(L)'
;IYDLINSKSILPIGISTCDKLFIDSDFKKRTIFINGIPLSKYNMNKKSNDNESQTEIKMTHTSTVDKCLREIALSITLAWTTLIYSSISNGKTMIVEYIAQQVGKRLIKIQCSDHMDSKVLLGTYQCTDKPGEFIWTPGLLVEATSEGHWLLMEDIDAASSDVLSTIKCLIETKSIGYGSISPDFRLFLTQRDTGVPVQSNELIHLLKSVFCIVIPSYTDSEIIQV
;
A
#
# COMPACT_ATOMS: atom_id res chain seq x y z
N ILE A 1 -36.23 26.08 12.05
CA ILE A 1 -35.14 25.24 11.48
C ILE A 1 -33.77 25.92 11.60
N TYR A 2 -33.68 27.25 11.72
CA TYR A 2 -32.43 27.96 12.04
C TYR A 2 -32.11 28.15 13.54
N ASP A 3 -33.01 27.77 14.46
CA ASP A 3 -32.79 27.92 15.91
C ASP A 3 -32.38 26.63 16.67
N LEU A 4 -32.16 25.51 15.97
CA LEU A 4 -31.78 24.24 16.64
C LEU A 4 -30.26 24.00 16.75
N ILE A 5 -29.42 24.89 16.23
CA ILE A 5 -27.95 24.73 16.27
C ILE A 5 -27.33 25.45 17.49
N ASN A 6 -28.05 26.37 18.14
CA ASN A 6 -27.51 27.17 19.26
C ASN A 6 -27.98 26.76 20.66
N SER A 7 -28.68 25.64 20.80
CA SER A 7 -28.99 25.08 22.11
C SER A 7 -27.82 24.23 22.61
N LYS A 8 -27.00 24.79 23.50
CA LYS A 8 -26.15 24.03 24.42
C LYS A 8 -27.05 23.18 25.34
N SER A 9 -27.50 22.04 24.84
CA SER A 9 -28.16 21.02 25.66
C SER A 9 -27.18 19.87 25.89
N ILE A 10 -26.73 19.84 27.14
CA ILE A 10 -25.91 18.83 27.79
C ILE A 10 -26.47 17.42 27.47
N LEU A 11 -25.66 16.57 26.84
CA LEU A 11 -25.92 15.12 26.84
C LEU A 11 -25.60 14.58 28.26
N PRO A 12 -26.43 13.69 28.83
CA PRO A 12 -26.28 13.23 30.21
C PRO A 12 -25.26 12.09 30.29
N ILE A 13 -24.03 12.33 29.84
CA ILE A 13 -22.87 11.48 30.10
C ILE A 13 -21.68 12.45 30.19
N GLY A 14 -21.06 12.56 31.36
CA GLY A 14 -20.02 13.54 31.69
C GLY A 14 -18.72 13.39 30.90
N ILE A 15 -18.78 13.63 29.60
CA ILE A 15 -17.62 13.80 28.73
C ILE A 15 -17.47 15.31 28.58
N SER A 16 -16.44 15.89 29.23
CA SER A 16 -16.06 17.28 28.94
C SER A 16 -15.76 17.36 27.45
N THR A 17 -16.52 18.17 26.72
CA THR A 17 -16.21 18.49 25.33
C THR A 17 -14.81 19.06 25.30
N CYS A 18 -13.85 18.29 24.77
CA CYS A 18 -12.50 18.79 24.53
C CYS A 18 -12.63 19.96 23.55
N ASP A 19 -12.47 21.19 24.03
CA ASP A 19 -12.52 22.45 23.26
C ASP A 19 -11.34 22.63 22.27
N LYS A 20 -10.77 21.54 21.76
CA LYS A 20 -9.73 21.56 20.74
C LYS A 20 -10.31 21.09 19.41
N LEU A 21 -11.00 22.00 18.74
CA LEU A 21 -11.25 21.88 17.30
C LEU A 21 -9.88 21.97 16.61
N PHE A 22 -9.43 20.87 16.00
CA PHE A 22 -8.17 20.86 15.26
C PHE A 22 -8.23 21.86 14.10
N ILE A 23 -7.21 22.71 13.98
CA ILE A 23 -7.06 23.67 12.87
C ILE A 23 -6.06 23.12 11.84
N ASP A 24 -6.18 23.50 10.57
CA ASP A 24 -5.31 23.01 9.48
C ASP A 24 -3.80 23.17 9.75
N SER A 25 -3.42 24.15 10.58
CA SER A 25 -2.04 24.34 11.02
C SER A 25 -1.51 23.24 11.95
N ASP A 26 -2.38 22.52 12.67
CA ASP A 26 -2.00 21.45 13.61
C ASP A 26 -1.53 20.18 12.86
N PHE A 27 -1.99 19.99 11.63
CA PHE A 27 -1.65 18.83 10.79
C PHE A 27 -0.43 19.07 9.88
N LYS A 28 -0.11 20.34 9.55
CA LYS A 28 0.82 20.70 8.45
C LYS A 28 2.24 20.13 8.53
N LYS A 29 2.77 19.80 9.72
CA LYS A 29 4.17 19.34 9.83
C LYS A 29 4.36 17.83 9.61
N ARG A 30 3.34 17.01 9.87
CA ARG A 30 3.42 15.54 9.82
C ARG A 30 2.25 14.90 9.09
N THR A 31 1.42 15.69 8.43
CA THR A 31 0.28 15.19 7.67
C THR A 31 0.34 15.76 6.26
N ILE A 32 0.13 14.89 5.29
CA ILE A 32 -0.12 15.25 3.91
C ILE A 32 -1.59 14.94 3.59
N PHE A 33 -2.26 15.82 2.88
CA PHE A 33 -3.62 15.60 2.42
C PHE A 33 -3.60 15.15 0.98
N ILE A 34 -4.11 13.96 0.70
CA ILE A 34 -4.25 13.41 -0.65
C ILE A 34 -5.73 13.34 -0.96
N ASN A 35 -6.18 14.21 -1.86
CA ASN A 35 -7.59 14.30 -2.29
C ASN A 35 -8.57 14.36 -1.10
N GLY A 36 -8.20 15.13 -0.07
CA GLY A 36 -8.97 15.35 1.16
C GLY A 36 -8.77 14.31 2.26
N ILE A 37 -7.92 13.29 2.05
CA ILE A 37 -7.63 12.26 3.05
C ILE A 37 -6.30 12.58 3.76
N PRO A 38 -6.28 12.71 5.10
CA PRO A 38 -5.04 12.97 5.84
C PRO A 38 -4.21 11.68 5.99
N LEU A 39 -2.97 11.72 5.51
CA LEU A 39 -1.99 10.65 5.69
C LEU A 39 -0.80 11.14 6.52
N SER A 40 -0.26 10.26 7.35
CA SER A 40 0.94 10.57 8.14
C SER A 40 2.16 10.68 7.23
N LYS A 41 2.75 11.87 7.14
CA LYS A 41 3.99 12.12 6.39
C LYS A 41 5.16 11.53 7.16
N TYR A 42 5.93 10.68 6.49
CA TYR A 42 7.12 10.07 7.04
C TYR A 42 8.33 10.94 6.69
N ASN A 43 9.02 11.46 7.72
CA ASN A 43 10.27 12.19 7.51
C ASN A 43 11.39 11.18 7.29
N MET A 44 11.91 11.12 6.07
CA MET A 44 13.15 10.43 5.73
C MET A 44 14.35 11.12 6.40
N ASN A 45 14.46 11.04 7.73
CA ASN A 45 15.59 11.52 8.49
C ASN A 45 16.33 10.33 9.13
N LYS A 46 17.05 9.53 8.30
CA LYS A 46 18.35 8.86 8.59
C LYS A 46 18.58 7.62 7.71
N LYS A 47 19.78 7.61 7.11
CA LYS A 47 20.60 6.47 6.65
C LYS A 47 20.06 5.61 5.49
N SER A 48 20.13 6.13 4.28
CA SER A 48 20.59 5.32 3.14
C SER A 48 21.74 6.10 2.48
N ASN A 49 22.90 5.46 2.37
CA ASN A 49 24.08 5.96 1.65
C ASN A 49 23.92 5.77 0.13
N ASP A 50 22.69 5.76 -0.37
CA ASP A 50 22.40 5.48 -1.76
C ASP A 50 22.12 6.82 -2.45
N ASN A 51 23.12 7.28 -3.20
CA ASN A 51 23.04 8.42 -4.10
C ASN A 51 22.13 8.11 -5.29
N GLU A 52 20.90 7.68 -5.04
CA GLU A 52 19.86 7.65 -6.07
C GLU A 52 19.13 8.99 -6.02
N SER A 53 19.41 9.83 -7.01
CA SER A 53 18.58 10.98 -7.34
C SER A 53 17.17 10.51 -7.66
N GLN A 54 16.33 10.34 -6.62
CA GLN A 54 14.92 10.00 -6.81
C GLN A 54 14.28 11.13 -7.60
N THR A 55 13.97 10.85 -8.87
CA THR A 55 13.22 11.77 -9.72
C THR A 55 11.85 12.01 -9.10
N GLU A 56 11.45 13.27 -8.98
CA GLU A 56 10.11 13.63 -8.54
C GLU A 56 9.09 13.09 -9.54
N ILE A 57 8.23 12.18 -9.10
CA ILE A 57 7.17 11.60 -9.92
C ILE A 57 6.10 12.67 -10.06
N LYS A 58 5.97 13.18 -11.29
CA LYS A 58 4.90 14.10 -11.65
C LYS A 58 3.72 13.29 -12.21
N MET A 59 2.55 13.43 -11.59
CA MET A 59 1.32 12.78 -12.04
C MET A 59 0.35 13.85 -12.56
N THR A 60 -0.27 13.59 -13.71
CA THR A 60 -1.32 14.45 -14.25
C THR A 60 -2.62 14.17 -13.50
N HIS A 61 -3.20 15.22 -12.92
CA HIS A 61 -4.47 15.13 -12.22
C HIS A 61 -5.63 15.09 -13.22
N THR A 62 -6.21 13.91 -13.39
CA THR A 62 -7.46 13.68 -14.11
C THR A 62 -8.54 13.23 -13.13
N SER A 63 -9.81 13.28 -13.54
CA SER A 63 -10.92 12.90 -12.67
C SER A 63 -10.84 11.44 -12.23
N THR A 64 -10.33 10.56 -13.11
CA THR A 64 -10.07 9.16 -12.82
C THR A 64 -8.93 8.99 -11.82
N VAL A 65 -7.78 9.64 -12.06
CA VAL A 65 -6.61 9.57 -11.16
C VAL A 65 -6.95 10.06 -9.77
N ASP A 66 -7.66 11.18 -9.66
CA ASP A 66 -8.01 11.78 -8.37
C ASP A 66 -8.95 10.91 -7.54
N LYS A 67 -9.88 10.20 -8.19
CA LYS A 67 -10.73 9.21 -7.51
C LYS A 67 -9.89 8.03 -7.01
N CYS A 68 -9.02 7.48 -7.85
CA CYS A 68 -8.15 6.36 -7.46
C CYS A 68 -7.19 6.75 -6.33
N LEU A 69 -6.56 7.93 -6.39
CA LEU A 69 -5.69 8.45 -5.32
C LEU A 69 -6.44 8.55 -4.00
N ARG A 70 -7.69 9.03 -4.03
CA ARG A 70 -8.54 9.11 -2.83
C ARG A 70 -8.85 7.73 -2.25
N GLU A 71 -9.18 6.75 -3.10
CA GLU A 71 -9.45 5.38 -2.66
C GLU A 71 -8.21 4.69 -2.08
N ILE A 72 -7.04 4.88 -2.71
CA ILE A 72 -5.77 4.37 -2.19
C ILE A 72 -5.43 5.04 -0.86
N ALA A 73 -5.64 6.36 -0.72
CA ALA A 73 -5.42 7.06 0.54
C ALA A 73 -6.33 6.53 1.67
N LEU A 74 -7.60 6.20 1.36
CA LEU A 74 -8.52 5.57 2.30
C LEU A 74 -8.02 4.19 2.73
N SER A 75 -7.58 3.34 1.80
CA SER A 75 -7.09 2.00 2.13
C SER A 75 -5.80 2.03 2.96
N ILE A 76 -4.91 2.98 2.70
CA ILE A 76 -3.71 3.23 3.51
C ILE A 76 -4.09 3.61 4.94
N THR A 77 -5.08 4.48 5.11
CA THR A 77 -5.59 4.92 6.42
C THR A 77 -6.15 3.75 7.21
N LEU A 78 -6.85 2.84 6.53
CA LEU A 78 -7.45 1.63 7.12
C LEU A 78 -6.46 0.47 7.31
N ALA A 79 -5.21 0.61 6.87
CA ALA A 79 -4.21 -0.45 6.84
C ALA A 79 -4.68 -1.72 6.12
N TRP A 80 -5.50 -1.55 5.08
CA TRP A 80 -5.97 -2.66 4.26
C TRP A 80 -5.01 -2.97 3.11
N THR A 81 -4.84 -4.25 2.82
CA THR A 81 -4.14 -4.69 1.61
C THR A 81 -4.95 -4.23 0.41
N THR A 82 -4.30 -3.51 -0.50
CA THR A 82 -4.96 -2.86 -1.63
C THR A 82 -4.62 -3.60 -2.91
N LEU A 83 -5.64 -4.06 -3.64
CA LEU A 83 -5.51 -4.58 -4.99
C LEU A 83 -5.90 -3.48 -5.97
N ILE A 84 -5.02 -3.19 -6.92
CA ILE A 84 -5.29 -2.29 -8.03
C ILE A 84 -5.47 -3.13 -9.29
N TYR A 85 -6.70 -3.13 -9.79
CA TYR A 85 -7.12 -3.88 -10.96
C TYR A 85 -7.36 -2.94 -12.14
N SER A 86 -6.80 -3.26 -13.31
CA SER A 86 -7.06 -2.51 -14.55
C SER A 86 -6.63 -3.29 -15.79
N SER A 87 -7.09 -2.84 -16.96
CA SER A 87 -6.49 -3.22 -18.24
C SER A 87 -5.00 -2.83 -18.32
N ILE A 88 -4.31 -3.39 -19.31
CA ILE A 88 -2.88 -3.18 -19.52
C ILE A 88 -2.59 -1.68 -19.74
N SER A 89 -1.50 -1.18 -19.17
CA SER A 89 -0.96 0.17 -19.41
C SER A 89 -1.69 1.37 -18.77
N ASN A 90 -2.56 1.19 -17.77
CA ASN A 90 -3.21 2.32 -17.05
C ASN A 90 -2.42 2.88 -15.85
N GLY A 91 -1.09 2.75 -15.81
CA GLY A 91 -0.28 3.39 -14.76
C GLY A 91 -0.50 2.90 -13.31
N LYS A 92 -0.92 1.64 -13.11
CA LYS A 92 -1.15 1.05 -11.77
C LYS A 92 0.06 1.16 -10.84
N THR A 93 1.25 0.91 -11.36
CA THR A 93 2.51 1.02 -10.61
C THR A 93 2.79 2.49 -10.29
N MET A 94 2.64 3.37 -11.29
CA MET A 94 2.90 4.80 -11.17
C MET A 94 2.07 5.47 -10.07
N ILE A 95 0.78 5.13 -9.94
CA ILE A 95 -0.07 5.74 -8.90
C ILE A 95 0.36 5.35 -7.48
N VAL A 96 0.84 4.11 -7.28
CA VAL A 96 1.36 3.64 -5.98
C VAL A 96 2.72 4.28 -5.68
N GLU A 97 3.59 4.37 -6.67
CA GLU A 97 4.89 5.04 -6.53
C GLU A 97 4.71 6.52 -6.19
N TYR A 98 3.81 7.21 -6.91
CA TYR A 98 3.48 8.61 -6.65
C TYR A 98 3.03 8.81 -5.20
N ILE A 99 2.04 8.05 -4.73
CA ILE A 99 1.53 8.23 -3.36
C ILE A 99 2.58 7.86 -2.30
N ALA A 100 3.42 6.85 -2.52
CA ALA A 100 4.52 6.49 -1.63
C ALA A 100 5.55 7.62 -1.52
N GLN A 101 5.91 8.26 -2.64
CA GLN A 101 6.81 9.40 -2.68
C GLN A 101 6.22 10.63 -1.96
N GLN A 102 4.93 10.91 -2.18
CA GLN A 102 4.23 12.02 -1.50
C GLN A 102 4.20 11.83 0.03
N VAL A 103 3.97 10.59 0.50
CA VAL A 103 3.97 10.25 1.92
C VAL A 103 5.40 10.15 2.49
N GLY A 104 6.40 9.92 1.65
CA GLY A 104 7.80 9.75 2.05
C GLY A 104 8.14 8.35 2.55
N LYS A 105 7.44 7.31 2.06
CA LYS A 105 7.66 5.91 2.44
C LYS A 105 8.51 5.19 1.38
N ARG A 106 9.46 4.34 1.82
CA ARG A 106 10.22 3.45 0.93
C ARG A 106 9.26 2.41 0.36
N LEU A 107 9.23 2.31 -0.96
CA LEU A 107 8.43 1.34 -1.71
C LEU A 107 9.36 0.28 -2.30
N ILE A 108 9.18 -0.97 -1.90
CA ILE A 108 9.84 -2.14 -2.48
C ILE A 108 8.90 -2.70 -3.55
N LYS A 109 9.42 -2.96 -4.75
CA LYS A 109 8.65 -3.48 -5.89
C LYS A 109 9.10 -4.89 -6.24
N ILE A 110 8.16 -5.79 -6.49
CA ILE A 110 8.41 -7.17 -6.88
C ILE A 110 7.51 -7.53 -8.05
N GLN A 111 8.10 -7.89 -9.19
CA GLN A 111 7.36 -8.48 -10.30
C GLN A 111 7.09 -9.96 -10.00
N CYS A 112 5.81 -10.35 -9.97
CA CYS A 112 5.44 -11.75 -9.77
C CYS A 112 5.67 -12.59 -11.03
N SER A 113 6.02 -13.85 -10.83
CA SER A 113 6.09 -14.87 -11.87
C SER A 113 5.73 -16.24 -11.32
N ASP A 114 5.41 -17.17 -12.22
CA ASP A 114 5.06 -18.56 -11.91
C ASP A 114 6.29 -19.35 -11.46
N HIS A 115 7.48 -18.88 -11.83
CA HIS A 115 8.78 -19.42 -11.39
C HIS A 115 9.29 -18.80 -10.08
N MET A 116 8.57 -17.85 -9.49
CA MET A 116 8.97 -17.22 -8.24
C MET A 116 8.71 -18.16 -7.04
N ASP A 117 9.75 -18.46 -6.27
CA ASP A 117 9.65 -19.24 -5.02
C ASP A 117 9.30 -18.30 -3.84
N SER A 118 8.42 -18.77 -2.95
CA SER A 118 8.09 -18.13 -1.66
C SER A 118 9.32 -17.74 -0.82
N LYS A 119 10.44 -18.45 -0.97
CA LYS A 119 11.73 -18.15 -0.34
C LYS A 119 12.29 -16.77 -0.70
N VAL A 120 11.96 -16.23 -1.86
CA VAL A 120 12.34 -14.84 -2.23
C VAL A 120 11.65 -13.84 -1.30
N LEU A 121 10.42 -14.14 -0.88
CA LEU A 121 9.65 -13.30 0.04
C LEU A 121 10.03 -13.55 1.49
N LEU A 122 10.14 -14.81 1.90
CA LEU A 122 10.34 -15.19 3.29
C LEU A 122 11.81 -15.17 3.70
N GLY A 123 12.72 -15.54 2.81
CA GLY A 123 14.15 -15.64 3.11
C GLY A 123 14.65 -17.08 3.05
N THR A 124 15.97 -17.21 3.19
CA THR A 124 16.67 -18.49 3.12
C THR A 124 17.85 -18.52 4.08
N TYR A 125 18.26 -19.73 4.46
CA TYR A 125 19.56 -19.93 5.10
C TYR A 125 20.64 -20.03 4.04
N GLN A 126 21.69 -19.22 4.16
CA GLN A 126 22.82 -19.18 3.24
C GLN A 126 24.07 -19.73 3.92
N CYS A 127 24.86 -20.50 3.17
CA CYS A 127 26.17 -20.96 3.63
C CYS A 127 27.13 -19.78 3.76
N THR A 128 27.96 -19.82 4.79
CA THR A 128 29.09 -18.88 4.92
C THR A 128 30.39 -19.54 4.45
N ASP A 129 31.49 -18.79 4.49
CA ASP A 129 32.83 -19.31 4.21
C ASP A 129 33.30 -20.38 5.20
N LYS A 130 32.63 -20.52 6.36
CA LYS A 130 32.94 -21.57 7.35
C LYS A 130 32.03 -22.78 7.15
N PRO A 131 32.59 -23.98 6.88
CA PRO A 131 31.80 -25.21 6.78
C PRO A 131 30.94 -25.45 8.03
N GLY A 132 29.66 -25.73 7.83
CA GLY A 132 28.69 -25.99 8.91
C GLY A 132 28.03 -24.74 9.50
N GLU A 133 28.42 -23.53 9.08
CA GLU A 133 27.81 -22.27 9.51
C GLU A 133 26.82 -21.75 8.45
N PHE A 134 25.58 -21.54 8.88
CA PHE A 134 24.49 -21.01 8.07
C PHE A 134 23.95 -19.73 8.71
N ILE A 135 23.75 -18.70 7.90
CA ILE A 135 23.16 -17.44 8.33
C ILE A 135 21.77 -17.30 7.71
N TRP A 136 20.80 -16.90 8.52
CA TRP A 136 19.48 -16.56 8.03
C TRP A 136 19.53 -15.21 7.31
N THR A 137 19.09 -15.21 6.05
CA THR A 137 18.93 -14.00 5.24
C THR A 137 17.44 -13.75 5.03
N PRO A 138 16.87 -12.65 5.59
CA PRO A 138 15.45 -12.34 5.42
C PRO A 138 15.13 -12.07 3.94
N GLY A 139 13.95 -12.51 3.50
CA GLY A 139 13.44 -12.18 2.18
C GLY A 139 12.77 -10.81 2.14
N LEU A 140 12.35 -10.39 0.96
CA LEU A 140 11.83 -9.05 0.70
C LEU A 140 10.59 -8.71 1.53
N LEU A 141 9.72 -9.70 1.78
CA LEU A 141 8.53 -9.50 2.61
C LEU A 141 8.88 -9.36 4.09
N VAL A 142 9.85 -10.14 4.58
CA VAL A 142 10.33 -10.04 5.96
C VAL A 142 11.03 -8.71 6.22
N GLU A 143 11.88 -8.26 5.30
CA GLU A 143 12.50 -6.92 5.36
C GLU A 143 11.42 -5.84 5.39
N ALA A 144 10.51 -5.85 4.41
CA ALA A 144 9.48 -4.81 4.30
C ALA A 144 8.59 -4.70 5.54
N THR A 145 8.14 -5.84 6.06
CA THR A 145 7.26 -5.89 7.23
C THR A 145 7.98 -5.47 8.51
N SER A 146 9.23 -5.87 8.71
CA SER A 146 10.01 -5.51 9.91
C SER A 146 10.40 -4.03 9.91
N GLU A 147 10.78 -3.48 8.75
CA GLU A 147 11.21 -2.08 8.62
C GLU A 147 10.03 -1.09 8.40
N GLY A 148 8.81 -1.61 8.22
CA GLY A 148 7.63 -0.78 7.96
C GLY A 148 7.67 -0.08 6.60
N HIS A 149 8.31 -0.72 5.62
CA HIS A 149 8.32 -0.29 4.23
C HIS A 149 7.02 -0.68 3.54
N TRP A 150 6.73 -0.03 2.43
CA TRP A 150 5.61 -0.42 1.59
C TRP A 150 6.10 -1.46 0.58
N LEU A 151 5.26 -2.45 0.30
CA LEU A 151 5.55 -3.49 -0.66
C LEU A 151 4.52 -3.47 -1.77
N LEU A 152 4.98 -3.40 -3.01
CA LEU A 152 4.17 -3.52 -4.22
C LEU A 152 4.51 -4.82 -4.92
N MET A 153 3.52 -5.70 -5.06
CA MET A 153 3.62 -6.91 -5.88
C MET A 153 2.91 -6.68 -7.21
N GLU A 154 3.69 -6.70 -8.28
CA GLU A 154 3.23 -6.47 -9.64
C GLU A 154 2.75 -7.78 -10.28
N ASP A 155 1.64 -7.70 -11.02
CA ASP A 155 1.02 -8.82 -11.74
C ASP A 155 0.80 -10.06 -10.86
N ILE A 156 0.08 -9.92 -9.74
CA ILE A 156 -0.18 -11.01 -8.78
C ILE A 156 -0.88 -12.21 -9.43
N ASP A 157 -1.57 -12.01 -10.56
CA ASP A 157 -2.14 -13.06 -11.41
C ASP A 157 -1.10 -14.04 -11.97
N ALA A 158 0.16 -13.61 -12.11
CA ALA A 158 1.26 -14.42 -12.58
C ALA A 158 1.99 -15.18 -11.46
N ALA A 159 1.67 -14.94 -10.18
CA ALA A 159 2.40 -15.55 -9.07
C ALA A 159 2.17 -17.07 -8.95
N SER A 160 3.19 -17.79 -8.48
CA SER A 160 3.07 -19.21 -8.11
C SER A 160 2.11 -19.43 -6.92
N SER A 161 1.51 -20.62 -6.83
CA SER A 161 0.59 -20.99 -5.73
C SER A 161 1.21 -20.83 -4.33
N ASP A 162 2.51 -21.10 -4.19
CA ASP A 162 3.23 -20.95 -2.93
C ASP A 162 3.36 -19.47 -2.52
N VAL A 163 3.61 -18.59 -3.49
CA VAL A 163 3.63 -17.13 -3.27
C VAL A 163 2.23 -16.64 -2.89
N LEU A 164 1.19 -17.03 -3.63
CA LEU A 164 -0.19 -16.67 -3.32
C LEU A 164 -0.61 -17.13 -1.91
N SER A 165 -0.25 -18.35 -1.54
CA SER A 165 -0.52 -18.91 -0.21
C SER A 165 0.19 -18.13 0.90
N THR A 166 1.44 -17.72 0.66
CA THR A 166 2.22 -16.89 1.59
C THR A 166 1.57 -15.53 1.81
N ILE A 167 1.15 -14.86 0.73
CA ILE A 167 0.48 -13.55 0.80
C ILE A 167 -0.89 -13.66 1.46
N LYS A 168 -1.66 -14.70 1.14
CA LYS A 168 -2.93 -14.97 1.79
C LYS A 168 -2.77 -15.15 3.30
N CYS A 169 -1.81 -15.97 3.73
CA CYS A 169 -1.50 -16.20 5.14
C CYS A 169 -1.19 -14.89 5.86
N LEU A 170 -0.38 -14.02 5.24
CA LEU A 170 -0.09 -12.69 5.76
C LEU A 170 -1.36 -11.83 5.92
N ILE A 171 -2.25 -11.82 4.94
CA ILE A 171 -3.47 -11.02 4.96
C ILE A 171 -4.42 -11.48 6.07
N GLU A 172 -4.60 -12.79 6.21
CA GLU A 172 -5.54 -13.42 7.16
C GLU A 172 -5.02 -13.39 8.60
N THR A 173 -3.76 -13.72 8.82
CA THR A 173 -3.19 -13.87 10.16
C THR A 173 -2.54 -12.59 10.69
N LYS A 174 -2.23 -11.62 9.80
CA LYS A 174 -1.41 -10.45 10.11
C LYS A 174 -0.06 -10.83 10.75
N SER A 175 0.48 -11.98 10.34
CA SER A 175 1.77 -12.50 10.77
C SER A 175 2.46 -13.19 9.58
N ILE A 176 3.79 -13.15 9.57
CA ILE A 176 4.61 -13.88 8.59
C ILE A 176 5.43 -15.01 9.23
N GLY A 177 5.26 -15.25 10.55
CA GLY A 177 6.05 -16.21 11.31
C GLY A 177 7.48 -15.77 11.66
N TYR A 178 7.98 -14.73 10.98
CA TYR A 178 9.33 -14.16 11.17
C TYR A 178 9.22 -12.73 11.71
N GLY A 179 9.13 -12.59 13.04
CA GLY A 179 9.10 -11.29 13.72
C GLY A 179 7.73 -10.58 13.70
N SER A 180 7.70 -9.35 14.21
CA SER A 180 6.50 -8.51 14.26
C SER A 180 6.36 -7.66 13.00
N ILE A 181 5.13 -7.52 12.50
CA ILE A 181 4.83 -6.59 11.40
C ILE A 181 4.73 -5.17 11.94
N SER A 182 5.51 -4.26 11.37
CA SER A 182 5.45 -2.83 11.67
C SER A 182 4.08 -2.25 11.32
N PRO A 183 3.46 -1.40 12.17
CA PRO A 183 2.16 -0.77 11.88
C PRO A 183 2.20 0.16 10.66
N ASP A 184 3.40 0.52 10.20
CA ASP A 184 3.62 1.37 9.03
C ASP A 184 3.69 0.60 7.71
N PHE A 185 3.81 -0.73 7.77
CA PHE A 185 3.83 -1.61 6.60
C PHE A 185 2.50 -1.52 5.84
N ARG A 186 2.57 -1.43 4.52
CA ARG A 186 1.40 -1.49 3.62
C ARG A 186 1.72 -2.40 2.45
N LEU A 187 0.75 -3.23 2.08
CA LEU A 187 0.84 -4.15 0.95
C LEU A 187 -0.08 -3.69 -0.18
N PHE A 188 0.50 -3.51 -1.34
CA PHE A 188 -0.18 -3.20 -2.59
C PHE A 188 0.04 -4.35 -3.57
N LEU A 189 -1.03 -4.74 -4.25
CA LEU A 189 -1.05 -5.77 -5.27
C LEU A 189 -1.56 -5.12 -6.55
N THR A 190 -1.00 -5.47 -7.69
CA THR A 190 -1.60 -5.13 -8.99
C THR A 190 -2.04 -6.38 -9.71
N GLN A 191 -3.11 -6.26 -10.47
CA GLN A 191 -3.60 -7.31 -11.34
C GLN A 191 -3.96 -6.74 -12.71
N ARG A 192 -3.71 -7.51 -13.75
CA ARG A 192 -4.12 -7.20 -15.11
C ARG A 192 -5.50 -7.78 -15.39
N ASP A 193 -6.34 -6.97 -16.03
CA ASP A 193 -7.53 -7.47 -16.69
C ASP A 193 -7.10 -8.14 -18.01
N THR A 194 -7.02 -9.46 -17.99
CA THR A 194 -6.72 -10.27 -19.17
C THR A 194 -7.98 -10.66 -19.94
N GLY A 195 -9.18 -10.31 -19.45
CA GLY A 195 -10.46 -10.79 -19.98
C GLY A 195 -10.71 -12.29 -19.79
N VAL A 196 -9.73 -13.02 -19.25
CA VAL A 196 -9.84 -14.45 -18.95
C VAL A 196 -10.25 -14.60 -17.49
N PRO A 197 -11.32 -15.39 -17.19
CA PRO A 197 -11.68 -15.67 -15.81
C PRO A 197 -10.50 -16.28 -15.06
N VAL A 198 -10.19 -15.72 -13.89
CA VAL A 198 -9.17 -16.27 -12.99
C VAL A 198 -9.54 -17.72 -12.66
N GLN A 199 -8.67 -18.66 -13.02
CA GLN A 199 -8.89 -20.09 -12.77
C GLN A 199 -8.30 -20.56 -11.43
N SER A 200 -7.38 -19.79 -10.85
CA SER A 200 -6.73 -20.13 -9.58
C SER A 200 -7.67 -19.85 -8.40
N ASN A 201 -8.17 -20.91 -7.78
CA ASN A 201 -8.99 -20.82 -6.57
C ASN A 201 -8.28 -20.04 -5.46
N GLU A 202 -6.97 -20.25 -5.29
CA GLU A 202 -6.15 -19.52 -4.31
C GLU A 202 -6.21 -18.01 -4.52
N LEU A 203 -6.08 -17.55 -5.77
CA LEU A 203 -6.17 -16.13 -6.10
C LEU A 203 -7.59 -15.63 -5.82
N ILE A 204 -8.64 -16.32 -6.26
CA ILE A 204 -10.04 -15.94 -5.97
C ILE A 204 -10.27 -15.76 -4.46
N HIS A 205 -9.75 -16.67 -3.64
CA HIS A 205 -9.88 -16.59 -2.19
C HIS A 205 -9.07 -15.43 -1.59
N LEU A 206 -7.86 -15.19 -2.08
CA LEU A 206 -7.04 -14.04 -1.69
C LEU A 206 -7.76 -12.73 -2.02
N LEU A 207 -8.31 -12.62 -3.24
CA LEU A 207 -8.99 -11.41 -3.74
C LEU A 207 -10.25 -11.05 -2.95
N LYS A 208 -10.88 -12.02 -2.25
CA LYS A 208 -12.03 -11.74 -1.35
C LYS A 208 -11.63 -11.01 -0.06
N SER A 209 -10.34 -11.00 0.28
CA SER A 209 -9.83 -10.47 1.54
C SER A 209 -9.04 -9.17 1.37
N VAL A 210 -9.07 -8.57 0.18
CA VAL A 210 -8.35 -7.33 -0.16
C VAL A 210 -9.32 -6.21 -0.55
N PHE A 211 -8.90 -4.97 -0.31
CA PHE A 211 -9.62 -3.81 -0.80
C PHE A 211 -9.32 -3.62 -2.28
N CYS A 212 -10.32 -3.84 -3.14
CA CYS A 212 -10.16 -3.77 -4.59
C CYS A 212 -10.49 -2.37 -5.11
N ILE A 213 -9.56 -1.79 -5.87
CA ILE A 213 -9.69 -0.53 -6.58
C ILE A 213 -9.57 -0.84 -8.07
N VAL A 214 -10.57 -0.41 -8.84
CA VAL A 214 -10.58 -0.59 -10.30
C VAL A 214 -10.22 0.73 -10.96
N ILE A 215 -9.15 0.74 -11.74
CA ILE A 215 -8.81 1.89 -12.59
C ILE A 215 -9.50 1.69 -13.95
N PRO A 216 -10.55 2.46 -14.27
CA PRO A 216 -11.18 2.38 -15.57
C PRO A 216 -10.24 2.88 -16.68
N SER A 217 -10.53 2.51 -17.92
CA SER A 217 -9.84 3.10 -19.08
C SER A 217 -10.07 4.62 -19.12
N TYR A 218 -9.01 5.37 -19.37
CA TYR A 218 -9.07 6.82 -19.51
C TYR A 218 -9.96 7.23 -20.69
N THR A 219 -10.74 8.29 -20.52
CA THR A 219 -11.51 8.87 -21.63
C THR A 219 -10.58 9.65 -22.57
N ASP A 220 -10.99 9.86 -23.82
CA ASP A 220 -10.21 10.64 -24.80
C ASP A 220 -9.81 12.03 -24.27
N SER A 221 -10.71 12.67 -23.51
CA SER A 221 -10.46 13.97 -22.87
C SER A 221 -9.38 13.91 -21.78
N GLU A 222 -9.28 12.78 -21.07
CA GLU A 222 -8.25 12.56 -20.06
C GLU A 222 -6.92 12.18 -20.71
N ILE A 223 -6.94 11.40 -21.79
CA ILE A 223 -5.73 11.03 -22.55
C ILE A 223 -5.02 12.26 -23.10
N ILE A 224 -5.76 13.27 -23.56
CA ILE A 224 -5.19 14.54 -24.07
C ILE A 224 -4.47 15.33 -22.96
N GLN A 225 -4.80 15.08 -21.70
CA GLN A 225 -4.20 15.79 -20.55
C GLN A 225 -2.91 15.13 -20.06
N VAL A 226 -2.72 13.84 -20.34
CA VAL A 226 -1.54 13.04 -19.96
C VAL A 226 -0.38 13.33 -20.90
#